data_AF-A0A7J4IH44-F1
#
_entry.id   AF-A0A7J4IH44-F1
#
_cell.length_a   1.000
_cell.length_b   1.000
_cell.length_c   1.000
_cell.angle_alpha   90.00
_cell.angle_beta   90.00
_cell.angle_gamma   90.00
#
_symmetry.space_group_name_H-M   'P 1'
#
loop_
_entity.id
_entity.type
_entity.pdbx_description
1 polymer ?
#
loop_
_entity_poly.entity_id
_entity_poly.type
_entity_poly.pdbx_seq_one_letter_code
_entity_poly.pdbx_strand_id
1 'polypeptide(L)' 'MDTRLLDLVIGVIALLVMIVLIVGLPLVLPPGPAYLLAIVIFLVLMSVAGYVINEKIR' A
#
# COMPACT_ATOMS: atom_id res chain seq x y z
N MET A 1 15.04 -7.09 13.05
CA MET A 1 13.70 -7.71 13.11
C MET A 1 13.74 -8.90 12.19
N ASP A 2 13.09 -10.01 12.55
CA ASP A 2 12.96 -11.15 11.65
C ASP A 2 12.34 -10.67 10.33
N THR A 3 12.99 -10.94 9.19
CA THR A 3 12.58 -10.47 7.86
C THR A 3 11.12 -10.83 7.58
N ARG A 4 10.69 -11.98 8.08
CA ARG A 4 9.29 -12.46 7.97
C ARG A 4 8.30 -11.55 8.70
N LEU A 5 8.71 -11.02 9.86
CA LEU A 5 7.89 -10.10 10.65
C LEU A 5 7.76 -8.74 9.96
N LEU A 6 8.83 -8.27 9.32
CA LEU A 6 8.84 -7.01 8.58
C LEU A 6 7.95 -7.08 7.33
N ASP A 7 8.01 -8.19 6.59
CA ASP A 7 7.12 -8.45 5.46
C ASP A 7 5.63 -8.50 5.88
N LEU A 8 5.32 -9.22 6.97
CA LEU A 8 3.96 -9.27 7.54
C LEU A 8 3.44 -7.88 7.92
N VAL A 9 4.25 -7.09 8.65
CA VAL A 9 3.85 -5.75 9.11
C VAL A 9 3.61 -4.82 7.92
N ILE A 10 4.46 -4.89 6.89
CA ILE A 10 4.31 -4.10 5.68
C ILE A 10 3.02 -4.48 4.94
N GLY A 11 2.71 -5.77 4.81
CA GLY A 11 1.46 -6.24 4.22
C GLY A 11 0.22 -5.73 4.97
N VAL A 12 0.24 -5.78 6.31
CA VAL A 12 -0.86 -5.26 7.15
C VAL A 12 -1.02 -3.74 6.98
N ILE A 13 0.09 -2.99 6.97
CA ILE A 13 0.06 -1.54 6.77
C ILE A 13 -0.48 -1.20 5.37
N ALA A 14 -0.02 -1.90 4.33
CA ALA A 14 -0.48 -1.67 2.96
C ALA A 14 -1.98 -1.94 2.81
N LEU A 15 -2.49 -2.99 3.46
CA LEU A 15 -3.93 -3.29 3.50
C LEU A 15 -4.72 -2.15 4.16
N LEU A 16 -4.28 -1.67 5.31
CA LEU A 16 -4.93 -0.56 6.01
C LEU A 16 -4.93 0.71 5.16
N VAL A 17 -3.81 1.03 4.52
CA VAL A 17 -3.71 2.17 3.60
C VAL A 17 -4.69 2.00 2.43
N MET A 18 -4.80 0.80 1.85
CA MET A 18 -5.74 0.54 0.76
C MET A 18 -7.19 0.77 1.18
N ILE A 19 -7.58 0.30 2.37
CA ILE A 19 -8.93 0.53 2.92
C ILE A 19 -9.20 2.03 3.08
N VAL A 20 -8.25 2.77 3.64
CA VAL A 20 -8.36 4.23 3.82
C VAL A 20 -8.48 4.93 2.46
N LEU A 21 -7.73 4.51 1.45
CA LEU A 21 -7.82 5.09 0.10
C LEU A 21 -9.17 4.79 -0.55
N ILE A 22 -9.68 3.56 -0.46
CA ILE A 22 -10.97 3.17 -1.04
C ILE A 22 -12.13 3.92 -0.41
N VAL A 23 -12.11 4.11 0.91
CA VAL A 23 -13.20 4.81 1.63
C VAL A 23 -13.01 6.33 1.57
N GLY A 24 -11.77 6.81 1.61
CA GLY A 24 -11.44 8.23 1.71
C GLY A 24 -11.38 8.98 0.39
N LEU A 25 -10.81 8.42 -0.68
CA LEU A 25 -10.71 9.14 -1.97
C LEU A 25 -12.08 9.51 -2.56
N PRO A 26 -13.13 8.67 -2.50
CA PRO A 26 -14.45 9.04 -3.02
C PRO A 26 -15.10 10.23 -2.31
N LEU A 27 -14.59 10.63 -1.13
CA LEU A 27 -15.06 11.83 -0.43
C LEU A 27 -14.51 13.13 -1.04
N VAL A 28 -13.43 13.04 -1.82
CA VAL A 28 -12.73 14.19 -2.44
C VAL A 28 -12.72 14.13 -3.97
N LEU A 29 -12.96 12.96 -4.57
CA LEU A 29 -12.92 12.73 -6.01
C LEU A 29 -14.15 11.95 -6.49
N PRO A 30 -14.55 12.10 -7.77
CA PRO A 30 -15.58 11.27 -8.37
C PRO A 30 -15.23 9.77 -8.27
N PRO A 31 -16.23 8.87 -8.14
CA PRO A 31 -16.00 7.46 -7.82
C PRO A 31 -15.05 6.75 -8.80
N GLY A 32 -15.21 7.00 -10.12
CA GLY A 32 -14.39 6.38 -11.16
C GLY A 32 -12.88 6.62 -10.98
N PRO A 33 -12.42 7.88 -11.07
CA PRO A 33 -11.01 8.19 -10.86
C PRO A 33 -10.53 7.91 -9.43
N ALA A 34 -11.39 8.04 -8.40
CA ALA A 34 -11.03 7.74 -7.02
C ALA A 34 -10.50 6.31 -6.84
N TYR A 35 -11.20 5.31 -7.36
CA TYR A 35 -10.77 3.92 -7.23
C TYR A 35 -9.52 3.62 -8.07
N LEU A 36 -9.42 4.19 -9.28
CA LEU A 36 -8.23 4.02 -10.11
C LEU A 36 -6.98 4.58 -9.43
N LEU A 37 -7.09 5.77 -8.83
CA LEU A 37 -5.99 6.42 -8.13
C LEU A 37 -5.62 5.65 -6.84
N ALA A 38 -6.61 5.11 -6.12
CA ALA A 38 -6.36 4.23 -4.98
C ALA A 38 -5.55 2.98 -5.37
N ILE A 39 -5.88 2.34 -6.49
CA ILE A 39 -5.14 1.18 -7.02
C ILE A 39 -3.72 1.58 -7.42
N VAL A 40 -3.54 2.70 -8.11
CA VAL A 40 -2.21 3.19 -8.53
C VAL A 40 -1.34 3.48 -7.31
N ILE A 41 -1.86 4.18 -6.30
CA ILE A 41 -1.12 4.45 -5.06
C ILE A 41 -0.76 3.14 -4.37
N PHE A 42 -1.68 2.18 -4.30
CA PHE A 42 -1.43 0.89 -3.68
C PHE A 42 -0.30 0.12 -4.39
N LEU A 43 -0.29 0.10 -5.72
CA LEU A 43 0.77 -0.54 -6.50
C LEU A 43 2.14 0.10 -6.24
N VAL A 44 2.22 1.43 -6.24
CA VAL A 44 3.46 2.15 -5.93
C VAL A 44 3.93 1.82 -4.52
N LEU A 45 3.02 1.81 -3.55
CA LEU A 45 3.33 1.50 -2.16
C LEU A 45 3.88 0.08 -2.01
N MET A 46 3.27 -0.91 -2.68
CA MET A 46 3.76 -2.29 -2.68
C MET A 46 5.12 -2.45 -3.38
N SER A 47 5.37 -1.72 -4.48
CA SER A 47 6.69 -1.71 -5.13
C SER A 47 7.78 -1.12 -4.23
N VAL A 48 7.51 -0.01 -3.55
CA VAL A 48 8.46 0.61 -2.61
C VAL A 48 8.72 -0.30 -1.41
N ALA A 49 7.65 -0.89 -0.86
CA ALA A 49 7.73 -1.89 0.20
C ALA A 49 8.64 -3.07 -0.19
N GLY A 50 8.41 -3.66 -1.36
CA GLY A 50 9.23 -4.77 -1.87
C GLY A 50 10.69 -4.39 -2.07
N TYR A 51 10.96 -3.17 -2.54
CA TYR A 51 12.34 -2.66 -2.67
C TYR A 51 13.04 -2.55 -1.32
N VAL A 52 12.39 -1.95 -0.32
CA VAL A 52 12.95 -1.77 1.04
C VAL A 52 13.18 -3.11 1.73
N ILE A 53 12.27 -4.08 1.55
CA ILE A 53 12.44 -5.44 2.06
C ILE A 53 13.67 -6.09 1.43
N ASN A 54 13.80 -6.02 0.11
CA ASN A 54 14.90 -6.65 -0.62
C ASN A 54 16.26 -6.03 -0.27
N GLU A 55 16.31 -4.71 -0.06
CA GLU A 55 17.52 -4.02 0.40
C GLU A 55 17.96 -4.48 1.80
N LYS A 56 17.01 -4.76 2.70
CA LYS A 56 17.30 -5.25 4.07
C LYS A 56 17.63 -6.75 4.17
N ILE A 57 17.28 -7.53 3.15
CA ILE A 57 17.59 -8.96 3.08
C ILE A 57 19.05 -9.19 2.66
N ARG A 58 19.63 -8.24 1.92
CA ARG A 58 21.03 -8.29 1.48
C ARG A 58 21.99 -7.87 2.59
#